data_AF-A0A9W4P8W5-F1
#
_entry.id   AF-A0A9W4P8W5-F1
#
_cell.length_a   1.000
_cell.length_b   1.000
_cell.length_c   1.000
_cell.angle_alpha   90.00
_cell.angle_beta   90.00
_cell.angle_gamma   90.00
#
_symmetry.space_group_name_H-M   'P 1'
#
loop_
_entity.id
_entity.type
_entity.pdbx_description
1 polymer ?
#
loop_
_entity_poly.entity_id
_entity_poly.type
_entity_poly.pdbx_seq_one_letter_code
_entity_poly.pdbx_strand_id
1 'polypeptide(L)' 'MRELKGSADLNEIPVFVSTALDEREKGISLGAKDYLVKPYKPSQLSKVIMYTLLSNGKQGHILVPQAFHEESKC' A
#
# COMPACT_ATOMS: atom_id res chain seq x y z
N MET A 1 -6.08 -7.97 5.60
CA MET A 1 -5.21 -7.32 6.62
C MET A 1 -4.78 -8.28 7.71
N ARG A 2 -5.72 -8.98 8.37
CA ARG A 2 -5.41 -9.87 9.51
C ARG A 2 -4.44 -11.01 9.16
N GLU A 3 -4.55 -11.57 7.95
CA GLU A 3 -3.64 -12.61 7.44
C GLU A 3 -2.25 -12.03 7.08
N LEU A 4 -2.22 -10.91 6.34
CA LEU A 4 -0.98 -10.19 5.99
C LEU A 4 -0.15 -9.75 7.20
N LYS A 5 -0.81 -9.31 8.27
CA LYS A 5 -0.14 -8.91 9.52
C LYS A 5 0.09 -10.06 10.51
N GLY A 6 -0.48 -11.22 10.24
CA GLY A 6 -0.28 -12.42 11.06
C GLY A 6 1.02 -13.15 10.76
N SER A 7 1.58 -12.95 9.56
CA SER A 7 2.87 -13.50 9.16
C SER A 7 4.02 -12.59 9.61
N ALA A 8 5.01 -13.16 10.28
CA ALA A 8 6.19 -12.43 10.78
C ALA A 8 6.92 -11.66 9.67
N ASP A 9 7.02 -12.27 8.48
CA ASP A 9 7.75 -11.70 7.33
C ASP A 9 7.00 -10.57 6.61
N LEU A 10 5.68 -10.48 6.77
CA LEU A 10 4.83 -9.51 6.07
C LEU A 10 4.35 -8.36 6.97
N ASN A 11 4.51 -8.48 8.29
CA ASN A 11 4.06 -7.48 9.25
C ASN A 11 4.85 -6.17 9.16
N GLU A 12 6.10 -6.22 8.69
CA GLU A 12 6.96 -5.04 8.51
C GLU A 12 6.68 -4.26 7.21
N ILE A 13 5.95 -4.85 6.27
CA ILE A 13 5.67 -4.22 4.97
C ILE A 13 4.58 -3.15 5.16
N PRO A 14 4.85 -1.88 4.81
CA PRO A 14 3.86 -0.81 4.97
C PRO A 14 2.71 -0.99 3.96
N VAL A 15 1.49 -1.17 4.47
CA VAL A 15 0.28 -1.33 3.65
C VAL A 15 -0.52 -0.02 3.62
N PHE A 16 -0.82 0.44 2.41
CA PHE A 16 -1.68 1.59 2.12
C PHE A 16 -2.96 1.09 1.44
N VAL A 17 -4.11 1.55 1.90
CA VAL A 17 -5.39 1.17 1.30
C VAL A 17 -5.93 2.35 0.49
N SER A 18 -6.32 2.07 -0.75
CA SER A 18 -6.93 3.04 -1.67
C SER A 18 -8.34 2.59 -2.05
N THR A 19 -9.37 3.32 -1.64
CA THR A 19 -10.78 2.92 -1.80
C THR A 19 -11.67 4.08 -2.22
N ALA A 20 -12.83 3.80 -2.83
CA ALA A 20 -13.85 4.80 -3.12
C ALA A 20 -14.77 5.10 -1.92
N LEU A 21 -14.80 4.22 -0.92
CA LEU A 21 -15.61 4.34 0.29
C LEU A 21 -14.79 4.93 1.43
N ASP A 22 -15.31 5.91 2.14
CA ASP A 22 -14.64 6.57 3.27
C ASP A 22 -14.73 5.72 4.55
N GLU A 23 -14.12 4.53 4.54
CA GLU A 23 -14.03 3.63 5.69
C GLU A 23 -12.63 3.72 6.36
N ARG A 24 -12.11 4.95 6.47
CA ARG A 24 -10.77 5.24 7.02
C ARG A 24 -10.54 4.63 8.40
N GLU A 25 -11.55 4.68 9.27
CA GLU A 25 -11.47 4.18 10.64
C GLU A 25 -11.25 2.66 10.72
N LYS A 26 -11.95 1.89 9.88
CA LYS A 26 -11.78 0.43 9.80
C LYS A 26 -10.40 0.06 9.27
N GLY A 27 -9.91 0.79 8.27
CA GLY A 27 -8.59 0.54 7.68
C GLY A 27 -7.44 0.72 8.65
N ILE A 28 -7.47 1.81 9.42
CA ILE A 28 -6.47 2.10 10.46
C ILE A 28 -6.56 1.07 11.59
N SER A 29 -7.78 0.72 12.04
CA SER A 29 -7.97 -0.28 13.10
C SER A 29 -7.47 -1.68 12.72
N LEU A 30 -7.36 -1.98 11.42
CA LEU A 30 -6.81 -3.23 10.88
C LEU A 30 -5.29 -3.15 10.64
N GLY A 31 -4.67 -2.01 10.97
CA GLY A 31 -3.24 -1.76 10.90
C GLY A 31 -2.73 -1.17 9.59
N ALA A 32 -3.58 -0.61 8.73
CA ALA A 32 -3.08 0.18 7.60
C ALA A 32 -2.18 1.31 8.11
N LYS A 33 -1.05 1.56 7.43
CA LYS A 33 -0.18 2.70 7.75
C LYS A 33 -0.85 4.02 7.35
N ASP A 34 -1.61 4.00 6.25
CA ASP A 34 -2.35 5.14 5.76
C ASP A 34 -3.53 4.71 4.88
N TYR A 35 -4.54 5.56 4.80
CA TYR A 35 -5.78 5.31 4.05
C TYR A 35 -6.05 6.47 3.09
N LEU A 36 -6.20 6.15 1.80
CA LEU A 36 -6.40 7.10 0.72
C LEU A 36 -7.80 6.89 0.12
N VAL A 37 -8.65 7.91 0.20
CA VAL A 37 -9.98 7.88 -0.41
C VAL A 37 -9.90 8.48 -1.81
N LYS A 38 -10.31 7.72 -2.81
CA LYS A 38 -10.35 8.15 -4.20
C LYS A 38 -11.59 9.03 -4.43
N PRO A 39 -11.48 10.07 -5.27
CA PRO A 39 -10.30 10.48 -6.03
C PRO A 39 -9.32 11.32 -5.21
N TYR A 40 -8.01 11.02 -5.32
CA TYR A 40 -6.92 11.84 -4.77
C TYR A 40 -5.96 12.28 -5.86
N LYS A 41 -5.29 13.41 -5.66
CA LYS A 41 -4.28 13.90 -6.61
C LYS A 41 -3.06 12.94 -6.58
N PRO A 42 -2.41 12.65 -7.73
CA PRO A 42 -1.20 11.81 -7.76
C PRO A 42 -0.13 12.27 -6.77
N SER A 43 0.00 13.58 -6.57
CA SER A 43 0.93 14.18 -5.61
C SER A 43 0.66 13.79 -4.15
N GLN A 44 -0.58 13.46 -3.77
CA GLN A 44 -0.89 12.99 -2.42
C GLN A 44 -0.32 11.58 -2.19
N LEU A 45 -0.47 10.68 -3.16
CA LEU A 45 0.12 9.35 -3.10
C LEU A 45 1.66 9.43 -3.02
N SER A 46 2.28 10.25 -3.87
CA SER A 46 3.73 10.45 -3.86
C SER A 46 4.23 10.94 -2.50
N LYS A 47 3.52 11.86 -1.84
CA LYS A 47 3.88 12.35 -0.50
C LYS A 47 3.85 11.24 0.55
N VAL A 48 2.80 10.43 0.55
CA VAL A 48 2.62 9.33 1.53
C VAL A 48 3.71 8.27 1.36
N ILE A 49 4.00 7.89 0.12
CA ILE A 49 5.09 6.95 -0.20
C ILE A 49 6.43 7.54 0.26
N MET A 50 6.71 8.79 -0.09
CA MET A 50 7.99 9.43 0.23
C MET A 50 8.19 9.57 1.74
N TYR A 51 7.16 9.99 2.48
CA TYR A 51 7.19 10.07 3.94
C TYR A 51 7.52 8.70 4.56
N THR A 52 6.86 7.65 4.06
CA THR A 52 7.08 6.27 4.56
C THR A 52 8.50 5.78 4.29
N LEU A 53 9.06 6.05 3.11
CA LEU A 53 10.44 5.69 2.77
C LEU A 53 11.47 6.42 3.64
N LEU A 54 11.20 7.69 3.97
CA LEU A 54 12.06 8.48 4.85
C LEU A 54 12.01 7.99 6.30
N SER A 55 10.83 7.64 6.82
CA SER A 55 10.67 7.14 8.19
C SER A 55 11.28 5.76 8.44
N ASN A 56 11.32 4.89 7.42
CA ASN A 56 11.89 3.53 7.54
C ASN A 56 13.42 3.48 7.29
N GLY A 57 14.07 4.64 7.09
CA GLY A 57 15.53 4.74 7.07
C GLY A 57 16.22 4.05 5.89
N LYS A 58 15.95 4.45 4.64
CA LYS A 58 16.66 4.04 3.39
C LYS A 58 16.78 2.54 3.09
N GLN A 59 16.45 1.64 4.01
CA GLN A 59 16.40 0.19 3.80
C GLN A 59 14.97 -0.18 3.38
N GLY A 60 14.68 -0.05 2.10
CA GLY A 60 13.39 -0.41 1.54
C GLY A 60 13.53 -0.83 0.09
N HIS A 61 12.87 -1.93 -0.28
CA HIS A 61 12.82 -2.41 -1.66
C HIS A 61 11.46 -2.05 -2.26
N ILE A 62 11.47 -1.43 -3.45
CA ILE A 62 10.25 -1.22 -4.23
C ILE A 62 10.14 -2.37 -5.22
N LEU A 63 9.18 -3.27 -4.97
CA LEU A 63 8.86 -4.35 -5.89
C LEU A 63 7.77 -3.86 -6.84
N VAL A 64 8.12 -3.69 -8.12
CA VAL A 64 7.15 -3.40 -9.18
C VAL A 64 6.83 -4.72 -9.89
N PRO A 65 5.60 -5.24 -9.78
CA PRO A 65 5.24 -6.44 -10.53
C PRO A 65 5.33 -6.11 -12.02
N GLN A 66 6.08 -6.94 -12.77
CA GLN A 66 5.98 -6.89 -14.23
C GLN A 66 4.58 -7.40 -14.60
N ALA A 67 3.85 -6.61 -15.38
CA ALA A 67 2.57 -7.04 -15.92
C ALA A 67 2.82 -8.29 -16.78
N PHE A 68 2.30 -9.43 -16.35
CA PHE A 68 2.25 -10.63 -17.20
C PHE A 68 1.36 -10.30 -18.40
N HIS A 69 1.96 -10.20 -19.58
CA HIS A 69 1.24 -10.25 -20.85
C HIS A 69 0.85 -11.72 -21.06
N GLU A 70 -0.37 -12.10 -20.69
CA GLU A 70 -1.01 -13.27 -21.30
C GLU A 70 -1.53 -12.86 -22.67
N GLU A 71 -0.67 -12.98 -23.68
CA GLU A 71 -1.13 -13.17 -25.07
C GLU A 71 -1.87 -14.51 -25.13
N SER A 72 -3.14 -14.50 -24.78
CA SER A 72 -4.06 -15.55 -25.24
C SER A 72 -4.34 -15.28 -26.71
N LYS A 73 -3.57 -15.99 -27.55
CA LYS A 73 -3.83 -16.23 -28.98
C LYS A 73 -5.31 -16.53 -29.21
N CYS A 74 -5.85 -15.92 -30.27
CA CYS A 74 -7.07 -16.36 -30.94
C CYS A 74 -7.02 -17.83 -31.33
#